data_AF-A0A2V9H8X2-F1
#
_entry.id   AF-A0A2V9H8X2-F1
#
_cell.length_a   1.000
_cell.length_b   1.000
_cell.length_c   1.000
_cell.angle_alpha   90.00
_cell.angle_beta   90.00
_cell.angle_gamma   90.00
#
_symmetry.space_group_name_H-M   'P 1'
#
loop_
_entity.id
_entity.type
_entity.pdbx_description
1 polymer ?
#
loop_
_entity_poly.entity_id
_entity_poly.type
_entity_poly.pdbx_seq_one_letter_code
_entity_poly.pdbx_strand_id
1 'polypeptide(L)'
;MVPARKCDQRFCGAGQRRHAGAGGERMSASSNRKTVQGVTLCADPAREPCFRVAQLDNEMQKFENGMSEDARRERLHRHMNNEMGALEIAAQCLADFPESPWDLRMQLARQAFDESRHVHGLHQRLRQLGGYKGEFPIGNFEWAVTNMCDTLAARLAIQNRTFEAGQMDLLGSLRQIWRSVGDERTAEVLEHILADEINHVRFANQWIRKLVQADRRLLLKVASAVRFLADTNSALAGETSANSGETSAEQHKKLGINVEDRRHADFSDDEINEILRQAGMSSLASAGAPA
;
A
#
# COMPACT_ATOMS: atom_id res chain seq x y z
N MET A 1 41.38 20.78 39.60
CA MET A 1 41.55 22.16 39.09
C MET A 1 42.21 22.06 37.71
N VAL A 2 41.39 22.07 36.66
CA VAL A 2 41.78 21.95 35.24
C VAL A 2 41.22 23.20 34.54
N PRO A 3 42.02 23.97 33.77
CA PRO A 3 41.59 25.27 33.31
C PRO A 3 40.70 25.17 32.06
N ALA A 4 39.62 25.95 32.07
CA ALA A 4 38.69 26.14 30.97
C ALA A 4 39.39 26.81 29.76
N ARG A 5 39.21 26.25 28.56
CA ARG A 5 39.61 26.90 27.30
C ARG A 5 38.44 27.71 26.73
N LYS A 6 38.78 28.94 26.36
CA LYS A 6 37.92 30.02 25.90
C LYS A 6 37.29 29.72 24.53
N CYS A 7 36.03 30.13 24.40
CA CYS A 7 35.30 30.30 23.15
C CYS A 7 35.93 31.45 22.35
N ASP A 8 36.39 31.17 21.13
CA ASP A 8 36.86 32.20 20.19
C ASP A 8 35.79 32.41 19.12
N GLN A 9 35.03 33.47 19.29
CA GLN A 9 34.17 34.05 18.26
C GLN A 9 35.07 34.69 17.21
N ARG A 10 35.19 34.08 16.03
CA ARG A 10 35.63 34.77 14.81
C ARG A 10 35.27 33.90 13.63
N PHE A 11 34.23 34.29 12.90
CA PHE A 11 34.12 34.31 11.43
C PHE A 11 32.64 34.52 11.05
N CYS A 12 32.18 35.77 11.22
CA CYS A 12 31.11 36.30 10.37
C CYS A 12 31.66 36.43 8.95
N GLY A 13 31.22 35.55 8.05
CA GLY A 13 31.47 35.64 6.62
C GLY A 13 30.18 35.33 5.87
N ALA A 14 29.50 36.37 5.41
CA ALA A 14 28.37 36.26 4.51
C ALA A 14 28.85 35.66 3.18
N GLY A 15 28.68 34.35 3.02
CA GLY A 15 28.93 33.62 1.79
C GLY A 15 27.62 33.26 1.11
N GLN A 16 27.14 34.12 0.22
CA GLN A 16 26.13 33.76 -0.78
C GLN A 16 26.69 32.61 -1.64
N ARG A 17 26.32 31.37 -1.31
CA ARG A 17 26.54 30.25 -2.22
C ARG A 17 25.51 30.36 -3.33
N ARG A 18 25.95 30.88 -4.47
CA ARG A 18 25.27 30.71 -5.75
C ARG A 18 25.23 29.21 -6.04
N HIS A 19 24.07 28.60 -5.91
CA HIS A 19 23.83 27.27 -6.46
C HIS A 19 23.77 27.41 -7.98
N ALA A 20 24.92 27.21 -8.62
CA ALA A 20 25.00 27.00 -10.05
C ALA A 20 24.26 25.70 -10.38
N GLY A 21 23.26 25.81 -11.24
CA GLY A 21 22.51 24.68 -11.76
C GLY A 21 23.42 23.75 -12.54
N ALA A 22 23.56 22.52 -12.05
CA ALA A 22 23.91 21.38 -12.89
C ALA A 22 22.59 20.67 -13.22
N GLY A 23 22.01 21.05 -14.36
CA GLY A 23 20.95 20.30 -15.00
C GLY A 23 21.52 18.99 -15.51
N GLY A 24 21.67 18.01 -14.62
CA GLY A 24 21.65 16.61 -15.01
C GLY A 24 20.19 16.22 -15.10
N GLU A 25 19.73 15.82 -16.29
CA GLU A 25 18.46 15.10 -16.43
C GLU A 25 18.48 13.92 -15.47
N ARG A 26 17.80 14.05 -14.32
CA ARG A 26 17.56 12.92 -13.44
C ARG A 26 16.63 12.00 -14.20
N MET A 27 17.15 10.87 -14.66
CA MET A 27 16.31 9.74 -15.05
C MET A 27 15.42 9.40 -13.85
N SER A 28 14.16 9.83 -13.92
CA SER A 28 13.09 9.31 -13.07
C SER A 28 13.11 7.79 -13.20
N ALA A 29 13.27 7.08 -12.09
CA ALA A 29 13.23 5.63 -12.05
C ALA A 29 11.79 5.13 -12.24
N SER A 30 11.27 5.27 -13.46
CA SER A 30 10.09 4.57 -13.99
C SER A 30 9.90 4.86 -15.49
N SER A 31 10.97 4.81 -16.30
CA SER A 31 10.83 4.88 -17.76
C SER A 31 10.17 3.62 -18.35
N ASN A 32 10.17 2.50 -17.62
CA ASN A 32 9.59 1.25 -18.08
C ASN A 32 8.09 1.21 -17.79
N ARG A 33 7.31 1.06 -18.86
CA ARG A 33 5.85 0.94 -18.82
C ARG A 33 5.42 -0.42 -19.36
N LYS A 34 4.27 -0.91 -18.89
CA LYS A 34 3.56 -2.05 -19.46
C LYS A 34 2.15 -1.63 -19.87
N THR A 35 1.54 -2.39 -20.77
CA THR A 35 0.14 -2.18 -21.18
C THR A 35 -0.67 -3.42 -20.83
N VAL A 36 -1.73 -3.25 -20.04
CA VAL A 36 -2.66 -4.32 -19.64
C VAL A 36 -4.06 -3.90 -20.05
N GLN A 37 -4.71 -4.67 -20.94
CA GLN A 37 -6.03 -4.35 -21.51
C GLN A 37 -6.18 -2.89 -21.99
N GLY A 38 -5.13 -2.34 -22.62
CA GLY A 38 -5.10 -0.95 -23.12
C GLY A 38 -4.76 0.12 -22.08
N VAL A 39 -4.67 -0.23 -20.79
CA VAL A 39 -4.22 0.68 -19.73
C VAL A 39 -2.70 0.67 -19.63
N THR A 40 -2.08 1.85 -19.63
CA THR A 40 -0.62 1.98 -19.43
C THR A 40 -0.30 2.08 -17.94
N LEU A 41 0.56 1.18 -17.46
CA LEU A 41 0.98 1.07 -16.06
C LEU A 41 2.50 1.07 -15.92
N CYS A 42 3.01 1.25 -14.70
CA CYS A 42 4.43 1.03 -14.42
C CYS A 42 4.78 -0.45 -14.63
N ALA A 43 5.95 -0.73 -15.18
CA ALA A 43 6.43 -2.09 -15.36
C ALA A 43 6.57 -2.81 -14.00
N ASP A 44 6.50 -4.14 -14.05
CA ASP A 44 6.63 -4.96 -12.85
C ASP A 44 7.99 -4.76 -12.16
N PRO A 45 8.01 -4.77 -10.82
CA PRO A 45 9.26 -4.79 -10.07
C PRO A 45 10.01 -6.10 -10.32
N ALA A 46 11.29 -6.13 -9.97
CA ALA A 46 12.08 -7.34 -10.08
C ALA A 46 11.47 -8.46 -9.21
N ARG A 47 11.40 -9.67 -9.76
CA ARG A 47 10.90 -10.86 -9.07
C ARG A 47 11.86 -12.02 -9.27
N GLU A 48 11.94 -12.88 -8.26
CA GLU A 48 12.67 -14.15 -8.39
C GLU A 48 11.98 -15.07 -9.42
N PRO A 49 12.72 -15.97 -10.10
CA PRO A 49 12.16 -16.86 -11.11
C PRO A 49 11.04 -17.80 -10.61
N CYS A 50 10.88 -17.97 -9.30
CA CYS A 50 9.81 -18.78 -8.73
C CYS A 50 8.43 -18.11 -8.80
N PHE A 51 8.35 -16.80 -9.02
CA PHE A 51 7.06 -16.10 -9.04
C PHE A 51 6.46 -16.06 -10.45
N ARG A 52 5.18 -16.41 -10.55
CA ARG A 52 4.36 -16.18 -11.73
C ARG A 52 3.52 -14.92 -11.52
N VAL A 53 3.78 -13.88 -12.30
CA VAL A 53 3.05 -12.61 -12.19
C VAL A 53 1.74 -12.68 -12.99
N ALA A 54 0.63 -12.53 -12.28
CA ALA A 54 -0.69 -12.27 -12.83
C ALA A 54 -0.87 -10.76 -13.06
N GLN A 55 -1.34 -10.40 -14.25
CA GLN A 55 -1.72 -9.06 -14.65
C GLN A 55 -3.21 -8.80 -14.38
N LEU A 56 -4.02 -9.86 -14.42
CA LEU A 56 -5.46 -9.84 -14.24
C LEU A 56 -5.89 -10.81 -13.16
N ASP A 57 -7.08 -10.59 -12.62
CA ASP A 57 -7.60 -11.40 -11.52
C ASP A 57 -8.06 -12.79 -11.94
N ASN A 58 -8.51 -12.97 -13.18
CA ASN A 58 -8.80 -14.29 -13.72
C ASN A 58 -7.55 -15.18 -13.86
N GLU A 59 -6.35 -14.60 -13.80
CA GLU A 59 -5.07 -15.31 -13.78
C GLU A 59 -4.65 -15.73 -12.35
N MET A 60 -5.31 -15.18 -11.32
CA MET A 60 -5.12 -15.58 -9.93
C MET A 60 -5.81 -16.91 -9.65
N GLN A 61 -5.26 -17.68 -8.71
CA GLN A 61 -5.83 -18.97 -8.35
C GLN A 61 -7.01 -18.79 -7.38
N LYS A 62 -8.17 -19.34 -7.74
CA LYS A 62 -9.43 -19.25 -6.98
C LYS A 62 -9.81 -20.62 -6.41
N PHE A 63 -10.42 -20.62 -5.22
CA PHE A 63 -10.88 -21.82 -4.54
C PHE A 63 -12.35 -21.70 -4.14
N GLU A 64 -13.14 -22.73 -4.45
CA GLU A 64 -14.58 -22.77 -4.10
C GLU A 64 -14.80 -22.72 -2.59
N ASN A 65 -14.04 -23.52 -1.82
CA ASN A 65 -13.99 -23.40 -0.37
C ASN A 65 -12.85 -22.46 0.03
N GLY A 66 -13.21 -21.25 0.45
CA GLY A 66 -12.27 -20.19 0.82
C GLY A 66 -11.36 -20.48 2.01
N MET A 67 -11.54 -21.60 2.72
CA MET A 67 -10.71 -22.04 3.86
C MET A 67 -10.21 -23.49 3.75
N SER A 68 -10.22 -24.08 2.56
CA SER A 68 -9.46 -25.33 2.31
C SER A 68 -7.97 -25.14 2.64
N GLU A 69 -7.21 -26.22 2.82
CA GLU A 69 -5.75 -26.15 3.06
C GLU A 69 -5.05 -25.33 1.97
N ASP A 70 -5.40 -25.55 0.70
CA ASP A 70 -4.84 -24.82 -0.44
C ASP A 70 -5.27 -23.35 -0.45
N ALA A 71 -6.54 -23.06 -0.16
CA ALA A 71 -7.03 -21.68 -0.06
C ALA A 71 -6.35 -20.90 1.07
N ARG A 72 -6.07 -21.56 2.20
CA ARG A 72 -5.32 -20.95 3.31
C ARG A 72 -3.89 -20.63 2.92
N ARG A 73 -3.21 -21.54 2.21
CA ARG A 73 -1.86 -21.29 1.69
C ARG A 73 -1.84 -20.17 0.65
N GLU A 74 -2.80 -20.15 -0.28
CA GLU A 74 -2.92 -19.09 -1.28
C GLU A 74 -3.15 -17.73 -0.64
N ARG A 75 -4.05 -17.63 0.34
CA ARG A 75 -4.30 -16.37 1.05
C ARG A 75 -3.05 -15.82 1.72
N LEU A 76 -2.29 -16.66 2.40
CA LEU A 76 -1.03 -16.24 3.06
C LEU A 76 0.06 -15.90 2.06
N HIS A 77 0.18 -16.66 0.97
CA HIS A 77 1.14 -16.39 -0.10
C HIS A 77 0.84 -15.05 -0.79
N ARG A 78 -0.43 -14.81 -1.14
CA ARG A 78 -0.88 -13.54 -1.71
C ARG A 78 -0.65 -12.38 -0.76
N HIS A 79 -1.01 -12.54 0.52
CA HIS A 79 -0.75 -11.51 1.54
C HIS A 79 0.75 -11.21 1.65
N MET A 80 1.61 -12.25 1.70
CA MET A 80 3.06 -12.09 1.73
C MET A 80 3.58 -11.28 0.54
N ASN A 81 3.00 -11.44 -0.64
CA ASN A 81 3.36 -10.63 -1.81
C ASN A 81 2.85 -9.18 -1.70
N ASN A 82 1.67 -8.95 -1.14
CA ASN A 82 1.16 -7.60 -0.92
C ASN A 82 2.09 -6.81 0.03
N GLU A 83 2.52 -7.43 1.14
CA GLU A 83 3.51 -6.82 2.06
C GLU A 83 4.85 -6.53 1.36
N MET A 84 5.27 -7.42 0.45
CA MET A 84 6.48 -7.20 -0.35
C MET A 84 6.30 -5.99 -1.29
N GLY A 85 5.13 -5.85 -1.92
CA GLY A 85 4.78 -4.69 -2.72
C GLY A 85 4.78 -3.39 -1.92
N ALA A 86 4.20 -3.38 -0.71
CA ALA A 86 4.20 -2.23 0.18
C ALA A 86 5.63 -1.82 0.58
N LEU A 87 6.49 -2.79 0.93
CA LEU A 87 7.90 -2.57 1.22
C LEU A 87 8.60 -1.88 0.04
N GLU A 88 8.43 -2.45 -1.15
CA GLU A 88 9.08 -1.95 -2.36
C GLU A 88 8.60 -0.55 -2.72
N ILE A 89 7.31 -0.25 -2.56
CA ILE A 89 6.74 1.08 -2.80
C ILE A 89 7.28 2.11 -1.80
N ALA A 90 7.38 1.76 -0.52
CA ALA A 90 7.96 2.64 0.50
C ALA A 90 9.44 2.93 0.20
N ALA A 91 10.21 1.90 -0.18
CA ALA A 91 11.60 2.03 -0.60
C ALA A 91 11.75 2.88 -1.87
N GLN A 92 10.88 2.67 -2.86
CA GLN A 92 10.87 3.45 -4.10
C GLN A 92 10.52 4.92 -3.83
N CYS A 93 9.64 5.21 -2.89
CA CYS A 93 9.36 6.58 -2.45
C CYS A 93 10.59 7.26 -1.83
N LEU A 94 11.38 6.54 -1.04
CA LEU A 94 12.64 7.06 -0.49
C LEU A 94 13.66 7.40 -1.58
N ALA A 95 13.76 6.55 -2.61
CA ALA A 95 14.65 6.74 -3.73
C ALA A 95 14.24 7.89 -4.65
N ASP A 96 12.94 7.99 -4.96
CA ASP A 96 12.42 8.97 -5.92
C ASP A 96 12.24 10.38 -5.33
N PHE A 97 12.02 10.48 -4.02
CA PHE A 97 11.78 11.76 -3.34
C PHE A 97 12.81 12.06 -2.24
N PRO A 98 14.12 12.11 -2.58
CA PRO A 98 15.18 12.29 -1.58
C PRO A 98 15.13 13.66 -0.91
N GLU A 99 14.48 14.66 -1.52
CA GLU A 99 14.33 16.01 -0.95
C GLU A 99 13.14 16.14 0.02
N SER A 100 12.40 15.06 0.26
CA SER A 100 11.28 15.07 1.20
C SER A 100 11.75 15.38 2.63
N PRO A 101 10.87 15.97 3.48
CA PRO A 101 11.20 16.24 4.87
C PRO A 101 11.80 15.02 5.58
N TRP A 102 12.82 15.25 6.41
CA TRP A 102 13.52 14.17 7.13
C TRP A 102 12.57 13.25 7.87
N ASP A 103 11.62 13.82 8.61
CA ASP A 103 10.64 13.05 9.40
C ASP A 103 9.73 12.18 8.51
N LEU A 104 9.39 12.63 7.30
CA LEU A 104 8.61 11.82 6.35
C LEU A 104 9.45 10.66 5.81
N ARG A 105 10.73 10.92 5.47
CA ARG A 105 11.64 9.84 5.05
C ARG A 105 11.84 8.82 6.16
N MET A 106 11.90 9.24 7.43
CA MET A 106 11.98 8.31 8.56
C MET A 106 10.71 7.46 8.73
N GLN A 107 9.52 8.01 8.48
CA GLN A 107 8.27 7.24 8.48
C GLN A 107 8.25 6.19 7.36
N LEU A 108 8.66 6.57 6.14
CA LEU A 108 8.77 5.62 5.02
C LEU A 108 9.81 4.53 5.27
N ALA A 109 10.96 4.87 5.87
CA ALA A 109 11.99 3.89 6.23
C ALA A 109 11.51 2.94 7.33
N ARG A 110 10.73 3.46 8.29
CA ARG A 110 10.10 2.64 9.32
C ARG A 110 9.07 1.69 8.71
N GLN A 111 8.20 2.19 7.84
CA GLN A 111 7.25 1.36 7.12
C GLN A 111 7.96 0.25 6.35
N ALA A 112 8.97 0.55 5.53
CA ALA A 112 9.71 -0.47 4.80
C ALA A 112 10.32 -1.56 5.71
N PHE A 113 10.74 -1.20 6.92
CA PHE A 113 11.19 -2.17 7.91
C PHE A 113 10.03 -3.01 8.47
N ASP A 114 8.89 -2.40 8.79
CA ASP A 114 7.70 -3.07 9.28
C ASP A 114 7.17 -4.08 8.24
N GLU A 115 7.05 -3.68 6.97
CA GLU A 115 6.67 -4.58 5.88
C GLU A 115 7.64 -5.74 5.71
N SER A 116 8.95 -5.53 5.94
CA SER A 116 9.94 -6.61 5.88
C SER A 116 9.69 -7.67 6.96
N ARG A 117 9.23 -7.26 8.14
CA ARG A 117 8.82 -8.17 9.22
C ARG A 117 7.53 -8.89 8.85
N HIS A 118 6.58 -8.20 8.22
CA HIS A 118 5.32 -8.80 7.77
C HIS A 118 5.57 -9.90 6.74
N VAL A 119 6.35 -9.61 5.69
CA VAL A 119 6.79 -10.59 4.69
C VAL A 119 7.44 -11.80 5.37
N HIS A 120 8.33 -11.56 6.32
CA HIS A 120 9.01 -12.63 7.05
C HIS A 120 8.04 -13.51 7.85
N GLY A 121 7.13 -12.91 8.62
CA GLY A 121 6.15 -13.61 9.42
C GLY A 121 5.18 -14.44 8.58
N LEU A 122 4.66 -13.86 7.49
CA LEU A 122 3.77 -14.54 6.55
C LEU A 122 4.49 -15.68 5.82
N HIS A 123 5.73 -15.48 5.38
CA HIS A 123 6.53 -16.52 4.75
C HIS A 123 6.78 -17.70 5.70
N GLN A 124 7.13 -17.43 6.96
CA GLN A 124 7.28 -18.47 7.97
C GLN A 124 5.97 -19.24 8.17
N ARG A 125 4.84 -18.52 8.27
CA ARG A 125 3.53 -19.15 8.47
C ARG A 125 3.12 -19.99 7.26
N LEU A 126 3.34 -19.50 6.04
CA LEU A 126 3.10 -20.25 4.80
C LEU A 126 3.85 -21.58 4.80
N ARG A 127 5.13 -21.57 5.19
CA ARG A 127 5.95 -22.80 5.29
C ARG A 127 5.43 -23.77 6.35
N GLN A 128 4.91 -23.27 7.47
CA GLN A 128 4.32 -24.12 8.52
C GLN A 128 3.02 -24.80 8.06
N LEU A 129 2.29 -24.20 7.10
CA LEU A 129 1.15 -24.83 6.45
C LEU A 129 1.56 -25.75 5.29
N GLY A 130 2.86 -25.97 5.06
CA GLY A 130 3.36 -26.78 3.95
C GLY A 130 3.37 -26.07 2.59
N GLY A 131 3.20 -24.75 2.57
CA GLY A 131 3.34 -23.95 1.36
C GLY A 131 4.76 -23.44 1.11
N TYR A 132 4.97 -22.80 -0.04
CA TYR A 132 6.25 -22.23 -0.42
C TYR A 132 6.11 -20.96 -1.26
N LYS A 133 7.12 -20.09 -1.23
CA LYS A 133 7.12 -18.88 -2.09
C LYS A 133 7.07 -19.28 -3.57
N GLY A 134 6.25 -18.61 -4.36
CA GLY A 134 6.01 -18.96 -5.77
C GLY A 134 5.02 -20.11 -6.01
N GLU A 135 4.39 -20.67 -4.96
CA GLU A 135 3.37 -21.73 -5.12
C GLU A 135 2.16 -21.25 -5.94
N PHE A 136 1.72 -20.01 -5.73
CA PHE A 136 0.57 -19.41 -6.41
C PHE A 136 1.00 -18.21 -7.29
N PRO A 137 0.18 -17.79 -8.27
CA PRO A 137 0.37 -16.51 -8.96
C PRO A 137 0.38 -15.33 -7.99
N ILE A 138 1.07 -14.26 -8.34
CA ILE A 138 1.10 -12.99 -7.59
C ILE A 138 0.63 -11.82 -8.45
N GLY A 139 -0.03 -10.84 -7.84
CA GLY A 139 -0.32 -9.55 -8.48
C GLY A 139 0.72 -8.50 -8.13
N ASN A 140 0.98 -7.56 -9.04
CA ASN A 140 1.81 -6.36 -8.78
C ASN A 140 1.02 -5.08 -9.07
N PHE A 141 -0.30 -5.12 -8.93
CA PHE A 141 -1.17 -4.02 -9.34
C PHE A 141 -0.91 -2.74 -8.54
N GLU A 142 -0.80 -2.85 -7.21
CA GLU A 142 -0.52 -1.71 -6.33
C GLU A 142 0.77 -0.99 -6.68
N TRP A 143 1.84 -1.77 -6.94
CA TRP A 143 3.11 -1.23 -7.45
C TRP A 143 2.89 -0.49 -8.77
N ALA A 144 2.19 -1.12 -9.70
CA ALA A 144 2.04 -0.65 -11.06
C ALA A 144 1.27 0.67 -11.14
N VAL A 145 0.24 0.86 -10.31
CA VAL A 145 -0.54 2.11 -10.25
C VAL A 145 0.11 3.17 -9.37
N THR A 146 0.71 2.79 -8.23
CA THR A 146 1.32 3.76 -7.32
C THR A 146 2.52 4.43 -7.98
N ASN A 147 3.37 3.67 -8.68
CA ASN A 147 4.55 4.20 -9.35
C ASN A 147 4.23 4.98 -10.64
N MET A 148 2.95 5.05 -11.06
CA MET A 148 2.50 6.01 -12.08
C MET A 148 2.35 7.44 -11.53
N CYS A 149 2.29 7.60 -10.21
CA CYS A 149 2.15 8.89 -9.56
C CYS A 149 3.49 9.63 -9.47
N ASP A 150 3.52 10.87 -9.91
CA ASP A 150 4.72 11.74 -10.01
C ASP A 150 4.99 12.58 -8.75
N THR A 151 4.15 12.46 -7.72
CA THR A 151 4.33 13.17 -6.45
C THR A 151 4.17 12.23 -5.27
N LEU A 152 4.94 12.48 -4.22
CA LEU A 152 4.87 11.68 -2.99
C LEU A 152 3.48 11.75 -2.34
N ALA A 153 2.83 12.93 -2.35
CA ALA A 153 1.47 13.07 -1.83
C ALA A 153 0.47 12.16 -2.56
N ALA A 154 0.59 12.02 -3.89
CA ALA A 154 -0.24 11.10 -4.65
C ALA A 154 0.09 9.64 -4.35
N ARG A 155 1.38 9.27 -4.22
CA ARG A 155 1.77 7.89 -3.85
C ARG A 155 1.24 7.49 -2.47
N LEU A 156 1.37 8.36 -1.47
CA LEU A 156 0.82 8.13 -0.12
C LEU A 156 -0.71 8.02 -0.14
N ALA A 157 -1.38 8.76 -1.02
CA ALA A 157 -2.83 8.69 -1.15
C ALA A 157 -3.30 7.36 -1.77
N ILE A 158 -2.54 6.81 -2.72
CA ILE A 158 -2.85 5.55 -3.38
C ILE A 158 -2.43 4.36 -2.50
N GLN A 159 -1.17 4.29 -2.08
CA GLN A 159 -0.67 3.16 -1.31
C GLN A 159 -1.29 3.12 0.09
N ASN A 160 -0.98 4.10 0.93
CA ASN A 160 -1.36 4.02 2.33
C ASN A 160 -2.84 4.35 2.54
N ARG A 161 -3.30 5.51 2.04
CA ARG A 161 -4.67 5.96 2.33
C ARG A 161 -5.75 5.14 1.62
N THR A 162 -5.42 4.44 0.52
CA THR A 162 -6.38 3.64 -0.23
C THR A 162 -6.14 2.14 -0.06
N PHE A 163 -4.99 1.61 -0.48
CA PHE A 163 -4.74 0.16 -0.42
C PHE A 163 -4.58 -0.34 1.01
N GLU A 164 -3.66 0.23 1.81
CA GLU A 164 -3.47 -0.22 3.20
C GLU A 164 -4.71 0.05 4.06
N ALA A 165 -5.42 1.16 3.86
CA ALA A 165 -6.68 1.39 4.55
C ALA A 165 -7.75 0.34 4.20
N GLY A 166 -7.76 -0.18 2.97
CA GLY A 166 -8.62 -1.30 2.57
C GLY A 166 -8.15 -2.64 3.16
N GLN A 167 -6.84 -2.87 3.21
CA GLN A 167 -6.24 -4.04 3.86
C GLN A 167 -6.54 -4.05 5.36
N MET A 168 -6.50 -2.89 6.02
CA MET A 168 -6.87 -2.70 7.42
C MET A 168 -8.33 -3.14 7.67
N ASP A 169 -9.28 -2.72 6.81
CA ASP A 169 -10.67 -3.16 6.89
C ASP A 169 -10.80 -4.70 6.72
N LEU A 170 -10.09 -5.26 5.73
CA LEU A 170 -10.07 -6.71 5.47
C LEU A 170 -9.52 -7.51 6.67
N LEU A 171 -8.38 -7.09 7.21
CA LEU A 171 -7.70 -7.72 8.34
C LEU A 171 -8.54 -7.70 9.61
N GLY A 172 -9.35 -6.65 9.81
CA GLY A 172 -10.31 -6.56 10.90
C GLY A 172 -11.20 -7.81 11.00
N SER A 173 -11.67 -8.30 9.86
CA SER A 173 -12.55 -9.47 9.77
C SER A 173 -11.80 -10.78 9.55
N LEU A 174 -10.78 -10.79 8.68
CA LEU A 174 -10.09 -12.00 8.25
C LEU A 174 -9.49 -12.78 9.44
N ARG A 175 -8.94 -12.08 10.43
CA ARG A 175 -8.42 -12.67 11.68
C ARG A 175 -9.45 -13.55 12.38
N GLN A 176 -10.70 -13.10 12.47
CA GLN A 176 -11.78 -13.88 13.08
C GLN A 176 -12.11 -15.13 12.27
N ILE A 177 -12.01 -15.06 10.94
CA ILE A 177 -12.23 -16.23 10.08
C ILE A 177 -11.13 -17.27 10.34
N TRP A 178 -9.86 -16.87 10.44
CA TRP A 178 -8.77 -17.79 10.80
C TRP A 178 -8.94 -18.42 12.19
N ARG A 179 -9.41 -17.66 13.19
CA ARG A 179 -9.76 -18.21 14.51
C ARG A 179 -10.87 -19.25 14.43
N SER A 180 -11.91 -18.97 13.63
CA SER A 180 -13.07 -19.87 13.48
C SER A 180 -12.71 -21.25 12.91
N VAL A 181 -11.61 -21.35 12.15
CA VAL A 181 -11.07 -22.62 11.63
C VAL A 181 -9.96 -23.22 12.49
N GLY A 182 -9.74 -22.67 13.69
CA GLY A 182 -8.78 -23.18 14.68
C GLY A 182 -7.32 -22.78 14.44
N ASP A 183 -7.04 -21.83 13.54
CA ASP A 183 -5.68 -21.36 13.25
C ASP A 183 -5.38 -20.02 13.95
N GLU A 184 -5.21 -20.10 15.26
CA GLU A 184 -4.91 -18.93 16.10
C GLU A 184 -3.58 -18.28 15.70
N ARG A 185 -2.58 -19.08 15.31
CA ARG A 185 -1.25 -18.57 14.95
C ARG A 185 -1.30 -17.65 13.73
N THR A 186 -2.09 -18.01 12.72
CA THR A 186 -2.28 -17.13 11.57
C THR A 186 -3.03 -15.86 11.98
N ALA A 187 -4.06 -15.97 12.83
CA ALA A 187 -4.80 -14.80 13.32
C ALA A 187 -3.90 -13.81 14.09
N GLU A 188 -2.99 -14.31 14.94
CA GLU A 188 -2.00 -13.50 15.67
C GLU A 188 -1.02 -12.78 14.72
N VAL A 189 -0.53 -13.45 13.68
CA VAL A 189 0.35 -12.82 12.67
C VAL A 189 -0.38 -11.65 12.00
N LEU A 190 -1.62 -11.87 11.57
CA LEU A 190 -2.45 -10.85 10.93
C LEU A 190 -2.84 -9.71 11.89
N GLU A 191 -2.92 -9.98 13.20
CA GLU A 191 -3.17 -8.96 14.24
C GLU A 191 -1.97 -8.03 14.43
N HIS A 192 -0.76 -8.56 14.39
CA HIS A 192 0.45 -7.74 14.42
C HIS A 192 0.56 -6.84 13.17
N ILE A 193 0.27 -7.39 11.99
CA ILE A 193 0.27 -6.63 10.73
C ILE A 193 -0.73 -5.48 10.82
N LEU A 194 -1.98 -5.76 11.23
CA LEU A 194 -3.02 -4.73 11.37
C LEU A 194 -2.59 -3.58 12.29
N ALA A 195 -1.90 -3.87 13.40
CA ALA A 195 -1.45 -2.84 14.32
C ALA A 195 -0.43 -1.88 13.67
N ASP A 196 0.44 -2.40 12.80
CA ASP A 196 1.41 -1.61 12.05
C ASP A 196 0.71 -0.85 10.90
N GLU A 197 -0.25 -1.47 10.19
CA GLU A 197 -1.02 -0.81 9.11
C GLU A 197 -1.74 0.46 9.58
N ILE A 198 -2.34 0.44 10.77
CA ILE A 198 -2.99 1.63 11.35
C ILE A 198 -1.99 2.79 11.47
N ASN A 199 -0.73 2.50 11.82
CA ASN A 199 0.33 3.51 11.88
C ASN A 199 0.71 4.02 10.49
N HIS A 200 0.80 3.13 9.50
CA HIS A 200 1.15 3.48 8.13
C HIS A 200 0.14 4.46 7.51
N VAL A 201 -1.14 4.11 7.62
CA VAL A 201 -2.25 4.94 7.15
C VAL A 201 -2.32 6.26 7.91
N ARG A 202 -2.10 6.26 9.23
CA ARG A 202 -2.07 7.47 10.06
C ARG A 202 -1.01 8.46 9.60
N PHE A 203 0.25 8.04 9.45
CA PHE A 203 1.30 8.98 9.07
C PHE A 203 1.04 9.52 7.66
N ALA A 204 0.57 8.68 6.73
CA ALA A 204 0.23 9.12 5.38
C ALA A 204 -0.86 10.20 5.40
N ASN A 205 -1.92 10.01 6.17
CA ASN A 205 -2.98 11.00 6.35
C ASN A 205 -2.46 12.34 6.88
N GLN A 206 -1.58 12.31 7.89
CA GLN A 206 -0.96 13.52 8.43
C GLN A 206 -0.06 14.21 7.40
N TRP A 207 0.76 13.44 6.67
CA TRP A 207 1.71 13.99 5.71
C TRP A 207 1.07 14.49 4.43
N ILE A 208 0.04 13.82 3.91
CA ILE A 208 -0.74 14.33 2.76
C ILE A 208 -1.29 15.72 3.11
N ARG A 209 -1.86 15.90 4.32
CA ARG A 209 -2.37 17.21 4.77
C ARG A 209 -1.26 18.25 4.86
N LYS A 210 -0.11 17.93 5.48
CA LYS A 210 1.04 18.84 5.60
C LYS A 210 1.62 19.24 4.23
N LEU A 211 1.79 18.27 3.32
CA LEU A 211 2.30 18.51 1.97
C LEU A 211 1.34 19.39 1.17
N VAL A 212 0.03 19.12 1.21
CA VAL A 212 -0.99 19.93 0.54
C VAL A 212 -1.10 21.34 1.14
N GLN A 213 -0.90 21.49 2.45
CA GLN A 213 -0.85 22.83 3.08
C GLN A 213 0.37 23.63 2.59
N ALA A 214 1.52 22.97 2.41
CA ALA A 214 2.73 23.60 1.90
C ALA A 214 2.64 23.93 0.40
N ASP A 215 2.02 23.05 -0.41
CA ASP A 215 1.73 23.28 -1.82
C ASP A 215 0.33 22.79 -2.20
N ARG A 216 -0.59 23.73 -2.40
CA ARG A 216 -1.98 23.43 -2.75
C ARG A 216 -2.16 22.73 -4.10
N ARG A 217 -1.18 22.82 -5.02
CA ARG A 217 -1.24 22.11 -6.31
C ARG A 217 -1.21 20.60 -6.13
N LEU A 218 -0.64 20.11 -5.03
CA LEU A 218 -0.62 18.68 -4.71
C LEU A 218 -2.01 18.10 -4.49
N LEU A 219 -3.01 18.92 -4.13
CA LEU A 219 -4.39 18.45 -4.03
C LEU A 219 -4.93 17.97 -5.39
N LEU A 220 -4.61 18.68 -6.47
CA LEU A 220 -4.98 18.26 -7.82
C LEU A 220 -4.26 16.97 -8.21
N LYS A 221 -2.98 16.83 -7.85
CA LYS A 221 -2.21 15.59 -8.10
C LYS A 221 -2.81 14.39 -7.37
N VAL A 222 -3.20 14.55 -6.11
CA VAL A 222 -3.90 13.52 -5.33
C VAL A 222 -5.24 13.17 -5.98
N ALA A 223 -6.05 14.16 -6.34
CA ALA A 223 -7.34 13.92 -6.99
C ALA A 223 -7.19 13.22 -8.35
N SER A 224 -6.21 13.62 -9.17
CA SER A 224 -5.89 12.97 -10.44
C SER A 224 -5.44 11.52 -10.24
N ALA A 225 -4.64 11.24 -9.21
CA ALA A 225 -4.22 9.87 -8.89
C ALA A 225 -5.40 9.00 -8.47
N VAL A 226 -6.29 9.49 -7.60
CA VAL A 226 -7.50 8.76 -7.18
C VAL A 226 -8.42 8.51 -8.37
N ARG A 227 -8.60 9.49 -9.26
CA ARG A 227 -9.35 9.30 -10.51
C ARG A 227 -8.70 8.26 -11.41
N PHE A 228 -7.39 8.34 -11.60
CA PHE A 228 -6.63 7.38 -12.40
C PHE A 228 -6.78 5.94 -11.85
N LEU A 229 -6.72 5.76 -10.53
CA LEU A 229 -6.97 4.46 -9.90
C LEU A 229 -8.40 3.98 -10.16
N ALA A 230 -9.40 4.85 -10.02
CA ALA A 230 -10.80 4.49 -10.28
C ALA A 230 -11.04 4.10 -11.75
N ASP A 231 -10.46 4.85 -12.69
CA ASP A 231 -10.57 4.58 -14.13
C ASP A 231 -9.82 3.29 -14.50
N THR A 232 -8.64 3.08 -13.92
CA THR A 232 -7.86 1.85 -14.10
C THR A 232 -8.61 0.65 -13.55
N ASN A 233 -9.14 0.74 -12.34
CA ASN A 233 -9.98 -0.31 -11.77
C ASN A 233 -11.17 -0.56 -12.69
N SER A 234 -11.87 0.46 -13.18
CA SER A 234 -13.02 0.28 -14.08
C SER A 234 -12.67 -0.37 -15.42
N ALA A 235 -11.52 -0.01 -16.00
CA ALA A 235 -11.04 -0.57 -17.26
C ALA A 235 -10.61 -2.03 -17.12
N LEU A 236 -10.06 -2.41 -15.97
CA LEU A 236 -9.63 -3.77 -15.68
C LEU A 236 -10.76 -4.61 -15.04
N ALA A 237 -11.78 -3.96 -14.45
CA ALA A 237 -12.90 -4.56 -13.70
C ALA A 237 -13.94 -5.31 -14.57
N GLY A 238 -13.62 -5.61 -15.83
CA GLY A 238 -14.19 -6.82 -16.41
C GLY A 238 -13.97 -8.02 -15.49
N GLU A 239 -12.88 -8.02 -14.72
CA GLU A 239 -12.51 -8.98 -13.68
C GLU A 239 -11.70 -8.24 -12.58
N THR A 240 -11.97 -8.47 -11.30
CA THR A 240 -11.51 -7.65 -10.16
C THR A 240 -10.01 -7.69 -9.87
N SER A 241 -9.18 -6.75 -10.38
CA SER A 241 -7.73 -6.54 -10.08
C SER A 241 -6.99 -7.58 -9.20
N ALA A 242 -5.89 -8.16 -9.70
CA ALA A 242 -5.13 -9.23 -9.03
C ALA A 242 -4.61 -8.95 -7.60
N ASN A 243 -4.62 -7.69 -7.12
CA ASN A 243 -4.32 -7.33 -5.73
C ASN A 243 -5.56 -7.08 -4.86
N SER A 244 -6.75 -6.90 -5.45
CA SER A 244 -8.00 -6.93 -4.68
C SER A 244 -8.24 -8.37 -4.27
N GLY A 245 -7.78 -8.72 -3.08
CA GLY A 245 -7.84 -10.09 -2.60
C GLY A 245 -9.25 -10.64 -2.77
N GLU A 246 -9.43 -11.65 -3.62
CA GLU A 246 -10.70 -12.35 -3.63
C GLU A 246 -10.81 -13.20 -2.34
N THR A 247 -11.37 -12.61 -1.30
CA THR A 247 -12.77 -12.88 -1.05
C THR A 247 -13.52 -11.92 -1.97
N SER A 248 -14.13 -12.38 -3.08
CA SER A 248 -14.70 -11.58 -4.20
C SER A 248 -15.00 -10.09 -3.90
N ALA A 249 -14.92 -9.19 -4.87
CA ALA A 249 -15.43 -7.82 -4.65
C ALA A 249 -16.87 -7.76 -4.05
N GLU A 250 -17.66 -8.85 -4.12
CA GLU A 250 -18.86 -9.05 -3.32
C GLU A 250 -18.64 -9.39 -1.82
N GLN A 251 -17.66 -10.21 -1.45
CA GLN A 251 -17.29 -10.46 -0.05
C GLN A 251 -16.52 -9.27 0.57
N HIS A 252 -15.64 -8.58 -0.16
CA HIS A 252 -15.08 -7.28 0.28
C HIS A 252 -16.19 -6.24 0.50
N LYS A 253 -17.26 -6.24 -0.33
CA LYS A 253 -18.47 -5.44 -0.09
C LYS A 253 -19.30 -5.88 1.12
N LYS A 254 -19.18 -7.14 1.55
CA LYS A 254 -19.85 -7.68 2.76
C LYS A 254 -19.05 -7.42 4.04
N LEU A 255 -17.73 -7.29 3.94
CA LEU A 255 -16.84 -6.99 5.07
C LEU A 255 -16.93 -5.49 5.35
N GLY A 256 -17.46 -5.14 6.51
CA GLY A 256 -17.75 -3.75 6.87
C GLY A 256 -16.50 -2.89 6.99
N ILE A 257 -16.67 -1.58 6.78
CA ILE A 257 -15.64 -0.58 7.06
C ILE A 257 -15.33 -0.58 8.56
N ASN A 258 -14.05 -0.70 8.92
CA ASN A 258 -13.60 -0.65 10.30
C ASN A 258 -13.47 0.82 10.75
N VAL A 259 -14.55 1.35 11.32
CA VAL A 259 -14.64 2.74 11.79
C VAL A 259 -13.62 3.04 12.89
N GLU A 260 -13.37 2.10 13.79
CA GLU A 260 -12.45 2.30 14.92
C GLU A 260 -11.01 2.45 14.43
N ASP A 261 -10.54 1.52 13.58
CA ASP A 261 -9.19 1.58 13.03
C ASP A 261 -9.01 2.80 12.11
N ARG A 262 -10.03 3.20 11.36
CA ARG A 262 -10.00 4.46 10.58
C ARG A 262 -9.89 5.70 11.46
N ARG A 263 -10.54 5.74 12.63
CA ARG A 263 -10.33 6.83 13.59
C ARG A 263 -8.91 6.81 14.16
N HIS A 264 -8.39 5.64 14.50
CA HIS A 264 -7.00 5.50 14.92
C HIS A 264 -6.01 5.90 13.81
N ALA A 265 -6.40 5.75 12.55
CA ALA A 265 -5.64 6.17 11.38
C ALA A 265 -5.81 7.66 11.01
N ASP A 266 -6.36 8.50 11.90
CA ASP A 266 -6.58 9.94 11.68
C ASP A 266 -7.48 10.29 10.47
N PHE A 267 -8.47 9.45 10.17
CA PHE A 267 -9.62 9.88 9.35
C PHE A 267 -10.57 10.73 10.22
N SER A 268 -11.10 11.82 9.66
CA SER A 268 -12.16 12.59 10.32
C SER A 268 -13.50 11.85 10.26
N ASP A 269 -14.43 12.18 11.16
CA ASP A 269 -15.78 11.61 11.12
C ASP A 269 -16.49 11.93 9.78
N ASP A 270 -16.24 13.10 9.18
CA ASP A 270 -16.77 13.45 7.86
C ASP A 270 -16.22 12.55 6.76
N GLU A 271 -14.91 12.26 6.78
CA GLU A 271 -14.27 11.34 5.84
C GLU A 271 -14.83 9.91 6.01
N ILE A 272 -15.01 9.46 7.24
CA ILE A 272 -15.61 8.15 7.56
C ILE A 272 -17.06 8.08 7.07
N ASN A 273 -17.86 9.12 7.33
CA ASN A 273 -19.25 9.18 6.88
C ASN A 273 -19.36 9.18 5.35
N GLU A 274 -18.44 9.84 4.66
CA GLU A 274 -18.33 9.80 3.21
C GLU A 274 -18.05 8.38 2.70
N ILE A 275 -17.05 7.71 3.28
CA ILE A 275 -16.68 6.33 2.94
C ILE A 275 -17.86 5.38 3.16
N LEU A 276 -18.54 5.48 4.31
CA LEU A 276 -19.72 4.67 4.62
C LEU A 276 -20.86 4.92 3.61
N ARG A 277 -21.08 6.17 3.21
CA ARG A 277 -22.11 6.50 2.21
C ARG A 277 -21.77 5.95 0.84
N GLN A 278 -20.51 6.05 0.41
CA GLN A 278 -20.05 5.48 -0.86
C GLN A 278 -20.15 3.95 -0.87
N ALA A 279 -19.79 3.30 0.25
CA ALA A 279 -19.95 1.86 0.42
C ALA A 279 -21.44 1.44 0.37
N GLY A 280 -22.32 2.19 1.05
CA GLY A 280 -23.76 1.96 1.03
C GLY A 280 -24.39 2.17 -0.36
N MET A 281 -23.95 3.18 -1.11
CA MET A 281 -24.40 3.38 -2.51
C MET A 281 -23.91 2.25 -3.42
N SER A 282 -22.69 1.77 -3.19
CA SER A 282 -22.10 0.67 -3.95
C SER A 282 -22.80 -0.67 -3.71
N SER A 283 -23.39 -0.88 -2.53
CA SER A 283 -24.17 -2.08 -2.23
C SER A 283 -25.53 -2.09 -2.96
N LEU A 284 -26.17 -0.91 -3.09
CA LEU A 284 -27.41 -0.75 -3.88
C LEU A 284 -27.19 -1.05 -5.37
N ALA A 285 -26.06 -0.61 -5.94
CA ALA A 285 -25.73 -0.87 -7.34
C ALA A 285 -25.52 -2.37 -7.66
N SER A 286 -25.05 -3.16 -6.68
CA SER A 286 -24.88 -4.61 -6.82
C SER A 286 -26.15 -5.43 -6.56
N ALA A 287 -27.19 -4.86 -5.94
CA ALA A 287 -28.42 -5.59 -5.60
C ALA A 287 -29.30 -5.95 -6.82
N GLY A 288 -28.92 -5.55 -8.04
CA GLY A 288 -29.69 -5.73 -9.27
C GLY A 288 -29.09 -6.67 -10.32
N ALA A 289 -27.94 -7.32 -10.07
CA ALA A 289 -27.36 -8.27 -11.01
C ALA A 289 -27.89 -9.70 -10.74
N PRO A 290 -28.60 -10.35 -11.69
CA PRO A 290 -29.01 -11.74 -11.53
C PRO A 290 -27.79 -12.67 -11.55
N ALA A 291 -27.84 -13.71 -10.70
CA ALA A 291 -26.84 -14.76 -10.57
C ALA A 291 -26.69 -15.63 -11.83
#